data_AF-A0A2S6WFY9-F1
#
_entry.id   AF-A0A2S6WFY9-F1
#
_cell.length_a   1.000
_cell.length_b   1.000
_cell.length_c   1.000
_cell.angle_alpha   90.00
_cell.angle_beta   90.00
_cell.angle_gamma   90.00
#
_symmetry.space_group_name_H-M   'P 1'
#
loop_
_entity.id
_entity.type
_entity.pdbx_description
1 polymer ?
#
loop_
_entity_poly.entity_id
_entity_poly.type
_entity_poly.pdbx_seq_one_letter_code
_entity_poly.pdbx_strand_id
1 'polypeptide(L)'
;MAAGVSAPRTGLADLGTAWSEASAAARAARAEARFGPVAQWTSIGAFRLLTSLPPRSADDPAVRALLSPAHRELARTAEVYLDCAGQAGRTAAELGVHRQTLYYRLSRVEQLTGLDLDDGEDRLLLHMALKAHRLR
;
A
#
# COMPACT_ATOMS: atom_id res chain seq x y z
N MET A 1 7.74 -4.53 -17.88
CA MET A 1 9.13 -4.60 -17.39
C MET A 1 9.34 -3.43 -16.43
N ALA A 2 9.98 -3.62 -15.28
CA ALA A 2 10.22 -2.56 -14.31
C ALA A 2 11.67 -2.62 -13.81
N ALA A 3 12.27 -1.46 -13.53
CA ALA A 3 13.61 -1.34 -13.00
C ALA A 3 13.62 -0.50 -11.71
N GLY A 4 14.69 -0.66 -10.93
CA GLY A 4 14.87 0.07 -9.68
C GLY A 4 16.30 0.58 -9.57
N VAL A 5 16.44 1.74 -8.95
CA VAL A 5 17.72 2.44 -8.77
C VAL A 5 17.93 2.64 -7.27
N SER A 6 19.09 2.21 -6.76
CA SER A 6 19.49 2.43 -5.37
C SER A 6 19.81 3.91 -5.10
N ALA A 7 20.07 4.26 -3.84
CA ALA A 7 20.81 5.49 -3.58
C ALA A 7 22.26 5.37 -4.13
N PRO A 8 22.94 6.49 -4.42
CA PRO A 8 24.37 6.47 -4.73
C PRO A 8 25.17 5.86 -3.57
N ARG A 9 26.09 4.94 -3.89
CA ARG A 9 26.98 4.25 -2.94
C ARG A 9 28.41 4.26 -3.47
N THR A 10 29.40 4.13 -2.58
CA THR A 10 30.82 4.16 -2.92
C THR A 10 31.56 2.97 -2.33
N GLY A 11 32.34 2.28 -3.16
CA GLY A 11 33.07 1.08 -2.75
C GLY A 11 32.25 -0.21 -2.87
N LEU A 12 32.95 -1.34 -2.97
CA LEU A 12 32.34 -2.65 -3.18
C LEU A 12 31.63 -3.20 -1.93
N ALA A 13 31.98 -2.71 -0.74
CA ALA A 13 31.35 -3.12 0.51
C ALA A 13 29.84 -2.83 0.55
N ASP A 14 29.39 -1.78 -0.14
CA ASP A 14 27.99 -1.35 -0.18
C ASP A 14 27.16 -2.04 -1.29
N LEU A 15 27.77 -2.91 -2.10
CA LEU A 15 27.09 -3.52 -3.25
C LEU A 15 25.84 -4.31 -2.83
N GLY A 16 25.88 -5.02 -1.70
CA GLY A 16 24.73 -5.75 -1.17
C GLY A 16 23.57 -4.83 -0.80
N THR A 17 23.87 -3.70 -0.17
CA THR A 17 22.88 -2.67 0.17
C THR A 17 22.29 -2.05 -1.09
N ALA A 18 23.14 -1.65 -2.05
CA ALA A 18 22.69 -1.08 -3.32
C ALA A 18 21.78 -2.06 -4.09
N TRP A 19 22.14 -3.35 -4.12
CA TRP A 19 21.32 -4.38 -4.75
C TRP A 19 19.95 -4.53 -4.06
N SER A 20 19.92 -4.53 -2.72
CA SER A 20 18.67 -4.60 -1.96
C SER A 20 17.77 -3.41 -2.24
N GLU A 21 18.32 -2.19 -2.22
CA GLU A 21 17.58 -0.95 -2.51
C GLU A 21 17.03 -0.93 -3.94
N ALA A 22 17.85 -1.28 -4.94
CA ALA A 22 17.43 -1.35 -6.33
C ALA A 22 16.34 -2.42 -6.54
N SER A 23 16.49 -3.60 -5.94
CA SER A 23 15.49 -4.67 -6.00
C SER A 23 14.17 -4.26 -5.36
N ALA A 24 14.22 -3.60 -4.21
CA ALA A 24 13.06 -3.05 -3.54
C ALA A 24 12.35 -1.97 -4.36
N ALA A 25 13.10 -1.05 -4.97
CA ALA A 25 12.54 -0.03 -5.85
C ALA A 25 11.89 -0.64 -7.09
N ALA A 26 12.50 -1.66 -7.70
CA ALA A 26 11.91 -2.38 -8.83
C ALA A 26 10.60 -3.09 -8.44
N ARG A 27 10.54 -3.70 -7.25
CA ARG A 27 9.30 -4.29 -6.71
C ARG A 27 8.21 -3.25 -6.50
N ALA A 28 8.54 -2.10 -5.92
CA ALA A 28 7.60 -1.00 -5.74
C ALA A 28 7.08 -0.46 -7.08
N ALA A 29 7.95 -0.32 -8.09
CA ALA A 29 7.56 0.08 -9.45
C ALA A 29 6.55 -0.89 -10.10
N ARG A 30 6.70 -2.20 -9.84
CA ARG A 30 5.72 -3.20 -10.31
C ARG A 30 4.39 -3.12 -9.56
N ALA A 31 4.42 -2.80 -8.27
CA ALA A 31 3.25 -2.76 -7.40
C ALA A 31 2.40 -1.49 -7.57
N GLU A 32 3.03 -0.37 -7.95
CA GLU A 32 2.39 0.94 -7.99
C GLU A 32 2.76 1.72 -9.26
N ALA A 33 1.77 1.89 -10.14
CA ALA A 33 1.96 2.55 -11.43
C ALA A 33 2.47 4.00 -11.32
N ARG A 34 2.18 4.70 -10.20
CA ARG A 34 2.60 6.09 -9.98
C ARG A 34 4.13 6.28 -9.97
N PHE A 35 4.90 5.22 -9.72
CA PHE A 35 6.36 5.29 -9.76
C PHE A 35 6.94 5.16 -11.18
N GLY A 36 6.11 4.83 -12.17
CA GLY A 36 6.55 4.59 -13.53
C GLY A 36 7.36 3.30 -13.69
N PRO A 37 7.93 3.05 -14.87
CA PRO A 37 8.67 1.82 -15.16
C PRO A 37 10.04 1.74 -14.49
N VAL A 38 10.57 2.87 -13.97
CA VAL A 38 11.86 2.95 -13.28
C VAL A 38 11.69 3.75 -11.99
N ALA A 39 11.84 3.11 -10.84
CA ALA A 39 11.72 3.79 -9.54
C ALA A 39 13.09 3.99 -8.87
N GLN A 40 13.25 5.12 -8.19
CA GLN A 40 14.41 5.38 -7.34
C GLN A 40 14.07 5.04 -5.88
N TRP A 41 14.97 4.37 -5.17
CA TRP A 41 14.83 4.01 -3.76
C TRP A 41 14.43 5.19 -2.87
N THR A 42 14.99 6.37 -3.13
CA THR A 42 14.69 7.62 -2.41
C THR A 42 13.24 8.10 -2.64
N SER A 43 12.59 7.65 -3.71
CA SER A 43 11.26 8.13 -4.16
C SER A 43 10.11 7.14 -3.91
N ILE A 44 10.37 5.92 -3.42
CA ILE A 44 9.30 4.92 -3.18
C ILE A 44 8.61 5.07 -1.81
N GLY A 45 9.05 6.00 -0.96
CA GLY A 45 8.39 6.35 0.30
C GLY A 45 8.24 5.16 1.26
N ALA A 46 7.01 4.94 1.78
CA ALA A 46 6.70 3.85 2.71
C ALA A 46 7.02 2.45 2.16
N PHE A 47 7.09 2.28 0.83
CA PHE A 47 7.49 1.01 0.23
C PHE A 47 8.93 0.61 0.58
N ARG A 48 9.80 1.54 0.99
CA ARG A 48 11.13 1.20 1.55
C ARG A 48 10.99 0.30 2.79
N LEU A 49 10.06 0.63 3.68
CA LEU A 49 9.81 -0.16 4.88
C LEU A 49 9.09 -1.47 4.52
N LEU A 50 8.03 -1.41 3.71
CA LEU A 50 7.24 -2.59 3.34
C LEU A 50 8.05 -3.65 2.60
N THR A 51 9.00 -3.25 1.74
CA THR A 51 9.87 -4.20 1.02
C THR A 51 10.93 -4.83 1.91
N SER A 52 11.24 -4.22 3.06
CA SER A 52 12.17 -4.74 4.07
C SER A 52 11.50 -5.73 5.04
N LEU A 53 10.17 -5.72 5.13
CA LEU A 53 9.42 -6.67 5.95
C LEU A 53 9.40 -8.07 5.30
N PRO A 54 9.42 -9.15 6.12
CA PRO A 54 9.19 -10.50 5.63
C PRO A 54 7.85 -10.60 4.90
N PRO A 55 7.71 -11.37 3.80
CA PRO A 55 6.47 -11.47 3.03
C PRO A 55 5.23 -11.86 3.84
N ARG A 56 5.42 -12.64 4.92
CA ARG A 56 4.36 -13.08 5.84
C ARG A 56 3.78 -11.95 6.69
N SER A 57 4.48 -10.82 6.81
CA SER A 57 4.02 -9.67 7.59
C SER A 57 2.80 -8.99 6.96
N ALA A 58 2.49 -9.31 5.69
CA ALA A 58 1.32 -8.82 4.98
C ALA A 58 0.08 -9.74 5.11
N ASP A 59 0.19 -10.89 5.78
CA ASP A 59 -0.89 -11.88 5.97
C ASP A 59 -1.64 -11.70 7.29
N ASP A 60 -2.04 -10.46 7.60
CA ASP A 60 -2.83 -10.22 8.80
C ASP A 60 -4.21 -10.90 8.69
N PRO A 61 -4.64 -11.71 9.68
CA PRO A 61 -5.95 -12.35 9.67
C PRO A 61 -7.12 -11.37 9.54
N ALA A 62 -7.03 -10.17 10.14
CA ALA A 62 -8.10 -9.18 10.16
C ALA A 62 -8.44 -8.69 8.74
N VAL A 63 -7.44 -8.49 7.88
CA VAL A 63 -7.64 -7.97 6.52
C VAL A 63 -7.82 -9.05 5.46
N ARG A 64 -7.65 -10.33 5.81
CA ARG A 64 -7.66 -11.45 4.86
C ARG A 64 -8.96 -11.53 4.05
N ALA A 65 -10.10 -11.35 4.71
CA ALA A 65 -11.40 -11.36 4.04
C ALA A 65 -11.50 -10.23 3.01
N LEU A 66 -11.11 -9.01 3.41
CA LEU A 66 -11.13 -7.81 2.56
C LEU A 66 -10.23 -7.97 1.32
N LEU A 67 -9.09 -8.64 1.44
CA LEU A 67 -8.14 -8.86 0.34
C LEU A 67 -8.58 -9.97 -0.63
N SER A 68 -9.69 -10.65 -0.38
CA SER A 68 -10.22 -11.64 -1.32
C SER A 68 -10.74 -10.99 -2.61
N PRO A 69 -10.74 -11.71 -3.76
CA PRO A 69 -11.26 -11.17 -5.02
C PRO A 69 -12.70 -10.66 -4.95
N ALA A 70 -13.52 -11.22 -4.05
CA ALA A 70 -14.92 -10.84 -3.84
C ALA A 70 -15.08 -9.41 -3.28
N HIS A 71 -14.05 -8.88 -2.61
CA HIS A 71 -14.10 -7.58 -1.94
C HIS A 71 -13.12 -6.56 -2.53
N ARG A 72 -12.64 -6.79 -3.77
CA ARG A 72 -11.70 -5.91 -4.48
C ARG A 72 -12.13 -4.44 -4.50
N GLU A 73 -13.42 -4.17 -4.67
CA GLU A 73 -13.93 -2.79 -4.68
C GLU A 73 -13.88 -2.13 -3.30
N LEU A 74 -14.13 -2.89 -2.23
CA LEU A 74 -14.02 -2.40 -0.86
C LEU A 74 -12.56 -2.17 -0.48
N ALA A 75 -11.67 -3.08 -0.85
CA ALA A 75 -10.22 -2.92 -0.65
C ALA A 75 -9.70 -1.67 -1.38
N ARG A 76 -10.12 -1.45 -2.64
CA ARG A 76 -9.80 -0.22 -3.39
C ARG A 76 -10.35 1.03 -2.69
N THR A 77 -11.58 0.97 -2.19
CA THR A 77 -12.21 2.10 -1.50
C THR A 77 -11.45 2.48 -0.22
N ALA A 78 -11.10 1.48 0.60
CA ALA A 78 -10.30 1.67 1.81
C ALA A 78 -8.90 2.22 1.48
N GLU A 79 -8.23 1.67 0.46
CA GLU A 79 -6.91 2.14 0.06
C GLU A 79 -6.95 3.62 -0.38
N VAL A 80 -7.91 4.01 -1.22
CA VAL A 80 -8.05 5.40 -1.67
C VAL A 80 -8.42 6.33 -0.52
N TYR A 81 -9.26 5.86 0.42
CA TYR A 81 -9.60 6.62 1.63
C TYR A 81 -8.36 6.93 2.47
N LEU A 82 -7.52 5.93 2.72
CA LEU A 82 -6.29 6.06 3.50
C LEU A 82 -5.23 6.87 2.76
N ASP A 83 -5.09 6.69 1.44
CA ASP A 83 -4.22 7.53 0.59
C ASP A 83 -4.68 9.01 0.57
N CYS A 84 -5.98 9.27 0.73
CA CYS A 84 -6.56 10.62 0.92
C CYS A 84 -6.50 11.11 2.38
N ALA A 85 -5.68 10.47 3.23
CA ALA A 85 -5.54 10.78 4.66
C ALA A 85 -6.85 10.71 5.46
N GLY A 86 -7.82 9.91 5.01
CA GLY A 86 -9.15 9.77 5.62
C GLY A 86 -10.12 10.89 5.26
N GLN A 87 -9.78 11.76 4.30
CA GLN A 87 -10.67 12.85 3.88
C GLN A 87 -11.78 12.32 2.96
N ALA A 88 -12.96 12.08 3.52
CA ALA A 88 -14.11 11.52 2.80
C ALA A 88 -14.49 12.31 1.54
N GLY A 89 -14.41 13.64 1.58
CA GLY A 89 -14.68 14.49 0.41
C GLY A 89 -13.74 14.24 -0.76
N ARG A 90 -12.43 14.20 -0.50
CA ARG A 90 -11.42 13.90 -1.53
C ARG A 90 -11.52 12.47 -2.04
N THR A 91 -11.76 11.53 -1.13
CA THR A 91 -11.93 10.11 -1.44
C THR A 91 -13.12 9.88 -2.38
N ALA A 92 -14.27 10.49 -2.08
CA ALA A 92 -15.48 10.36 -2.90
C ALA A 92 -15.27 10.95 -4.30
N ALA A 93 -14.58 12.08 -4.41
CA ALA A 93 -14.22 12.70 -5.68
C ALA A 93 -13.27 11.81 -6.50
N GLU A 94 -12.21 11.29 -5.88
CA GLU A 94 -11.23 10.39 -6.51
C GLU A 94 -11.87 9.08 -7.00
N LEU A 95 -12.84 8.54 -6.25
CA LEU A 95 -13.57 7.33 -6.61
C LEU A 95 -14.72 7.56 -7.59
N GLY A 96 -15.13 8.82 -7.83
CA GLY A 96 -16.30 9.16 -8.65
C GLY A 96 -17.62 8.69 -8.04
N VAL A 97 -17.74 8.66 -6.70
CA VAL A 97 -18.93 8.17 -5.98
C VAL A 97 -19.53 9.25 -5.09
N HIS A 98 -20.80 9.08 -4.73
CA HIS A 98 -21.44 9.93 -3.73
C HIS A 98 -20.90 9.65 -2.31
N ARG A 99 -20.87 10.66 -1.43
CA ARG A 99 -20.41 10.52 -0.04
C ARG A 99 -21.14 9.42 0.73
N GLN A 100 -22.45 9.29 0.52
CA GLN A 100 -23.24 8.22 1.16
C GLN A 100 -22.77 6.82 0.75
N THR A 101 -22.46 6.63 -0.53
CA THR A 101 -21.93 5.36 -1.05
C THR A 101 -20.55 5.07 -0.46
N LEU A 102 -19.72 6.11 -0.31
CA LEU A 102 -18.42 5.97 0.36
C LEU A 102 -18.60 5.49 1.80
N TYR A 103 -19.43 6.15 2.61
CA TYR A 103 -19.65 5.74 4.01
C TYR A 103 -20.20 4.33 4.14
N TYR A 104 -21.13 3.93 3.26
CA TYR A 104 -21.60 2.55 3.22
C TYR A 104 -20.46 1.55 2.98
N ARG A 105 -19.56 1.85 2.04
CA ARG A 105 -18.40 0.98 1.75
C ARG A 105 -17.41 0.94 2.90
N LEU A 106 -17.11 2.07 3.52
CA LEU A 106 -16.21 2.14 4.68
C LEU A 106 -16.78 1.37 5.87
N SER A 107 -18.07 1.54 6.18
CA SER A 107 -18.73 0.73 7.21
C SER A 107 -18.69 -0.77 6.90
N ARG A 108 -18.81 -1.15 5.62
CA ARG A 108 -18.67 -2.55 5.22
C ARG A 108 -17.24 -3.07 5.37
N VAL A 109 -16.23 -2.22 5.17
CA VAL A 109 -14.83 -2.55 5.44
C VAL A 109 -14.65 -2.83 6.93
N GLU A 110 -15.10 -1.94 7.81
CA GLU A 110 -15.04 -2.10 9.28
C GLU A 110 -15.73 -3.40 9.74
N GLN A 111 -16.92 -3.68 9.20
CA GLN A 111 -17.64 -4.93 9.49
C GLN A 111 -16.87 -6.20 9.05
N LEU A 112 -16.15 -6.14 7.93
CA LEU A 112 -15.42 -7.28 7.39
C LEU A 112 -14.10 -7.52 8.10
N THR A 113 -13.43 -6.44 8.53
CA THR A 113 -12.09 -6.51 9.13
C THR A 113 -12.11 -6.49 10.66
N GLY A 114 -13.19 -5.97 11.25
CA GLY A 114 -13.25 -5.67 12.69
C GLY A 114 -12.38 -4.50 13.12
N LEU A 115 -11.84 -3.74 12.16
CA LEU A 115 -10.99 -2.57 12.40
C LEU A 115 -11.84 -1.30 12.48
N ASP A 116 -11.47 -0.37 13.34
CA ASP A 116 -12.07 0.95 13.49
C ASP A 116 -11.32 1.97 12.61
N LEU A 117 -12.00 2.60 11.66
CA LEU A 117 -11.37 3.60 10.78
C LEU A 117 -11.23 4.98 11.42
N ASP A 118 -11.74 5.19 12.64
CA ASP A 118 -11.44 6.36 13.46
C ASP A 118 -10.21 6.14 14.36
N ASP A 119 -9.75 4.89 14.53
CA ASP A 119 -8.52 4.56 15.27
C ASP A 119 -7.26 4.65 14.38
N GLY A 120 -6.19 5.19 14.93
CA GLY A 120 -4.94 5.42 14.20
C GLY A 120 -4.14 4.16 13.91
N GLU A 121 -4.10 3.21 14.84
CA GLU A 121 -3.35 1.96 14.71
C GLU A 121 -4.05 1.02 13.73
N ASP A 122 -5.39 0.95 13.81
CA ASP A 122 -6.21 0.15 12.90
C ASP A 122 -6.10 0.65 11.45
N ARG A 123 -6.13 1.97 11.23
CA ARG A 123 -5.85 2.57 9.92
C ARG A 123 -4.46 2.25 9.42
N LEU A 124 -3.45 2.33 10.28
CA LEU A 124 -2.06 2.03 9.91
C LEU A 124 -1.92 0.56 9.48
N LEU A 125 -2.45 -0.37 10.27
CA LEU A 125 -2.46 -1.80 9.96
C LEU A 125 -3.15 -2.07 8.63
N LEU A 126 -4.35 -1.51 8.43
CA LEU A 126 -5.09 -1.66 7.18
C LEU A 126 -4.32 -1.09 5.99
N HIS A 127 -3.72 0.09 6.12
CA HIS A 127 -2.98 0.75 5.02
C HIS A 127 -1.74 -0.05 4.64
N MET A 128 -0.97 -0.52 5.64
CA MET A 128 0.20 -1.36 5.41
C MET A 128 -0.18 -2.67 4.73
N ALA A 129 -1.24 -3.34 5.19
CA ALA A 129 -1.69 -4.59 4.61
C ALA A 129 -2.13 -4.44 3.15
N LEU A 130 -2.90 -3.39 2.83
CA LEU A 130 -3.33 -3.07 1.46
C LEU A 130 -2.13 -2.79 0.54
N LYS A 131 -1.18 -1.95 1.00
CA LYS A 131 0.03 -1.62 0.22
C LYS A 131 0.96 -2.82 0.07
N ALA A 132 1.11 -3.63 1.10
CA ALA A 132 1.95 -4.83 1.05
C ALA A 132 1.34 -5.93 0.17
N HIS A 133 0.02 -6.04 0.10
CA HIS A 133 -0.65 -6.96 -0.81
C HIS A 133 -0.31 -6.70 -2.29
N ARG A 134 -0.08 -5.43 -2.67
CA ARG A 134 0.37 -5.06 -4.02
C ARG A 134 1.80 -5.51 -4.36
N LEU A 135 2.62 -5.83 -3.36
CA LEU A 135 4.00 -6.27 -3.55
C LEU A 135 4.13 -7.79 -3.83
N ARG A 136 3.01 -8.51 -3.87
CA ARG A 136 2.92 -9.92 -4.26
C ARG A 136 2.86 -10.05 -5.77
#